data_AF-A0A522D6T3-F1
#
_entry.id   AF-A0A522D6T3-F1
#
_cell.length_a   1.000
_cell.length_b   1.000
_cell.length_c   1.000
_cell.angle_alpha   90.00
_cell.angle_beta   90.00
_cell.angle_gamma   90.00
#
_symmetry.space_group_name_H-M   'P 1'
#
loop_
_entity.id
_entity.type
_entity.pdbx_description
1 polymer ?
#
loop_
_entity_poly.entity_id
_entity_poly.type
_entity_poly.pdbx_seq_one_letter_code
_entity_poly.pdbx_strand_id
1 'polypeptide(L)'
;MKHYRTIFVVVGIAILLLLFYSFGVEKTLSDIIEMGWNFWIIVAIFLFNNIFMTYAWRILINHPLDRSHYPKLLLARIAGDSTSSVNAIATFAGEALRAIYVKDIIPFRIGLASVVLDRTIHIVSTVLMTLTGILIGFFVLNIPIY
;
A
#
# COMPACT_ATOMS: atom_id res chain seq x y z
N MET A 1 8.00 25.93 8.75
CA MET A 1 7.78 24.46 8.68
C MET A 1 6.78 23.95 9.74
N LYS A 2 6.92 24.32 11.03
CA LYS A 2 6.02 23.81 12.12
C LYS A 2 4.55 24.25 11.99
N HIS A 3 4.30 25.50 11.58
CA HIS A 3 2.93 26.06 11.48
C HIS A 3 2.07 25.39 10.39
N TYR A 4 2.63 25.15 9.19
CA TYR A 4 1.90 24.48 8.11
C TYR A 4 1.47 23.07 8.50
N ARG A 5 2.34 22.30 9.17
CA ARG A 5 2.02 20.97 9.69
C ARG A 5 0.84 21.00 10.66
N THR A 6 0.84 21.95 11.60
CA THR A 6 -0.26 22.10 12.56
C THR A 6 -1.57 22.46 11.85
N ILE A 7 -1.53 23.35 10.86
CA ILE A 7 -2.73 23.71 10.06
C ILE A 7 -3.30 22.48 9.36
N PHE A 8 -2.47 21.67 8.67
CA PHE A 8 -2.94 20.45 8.01
C PHE A 8 -3.54 19.43 8.98
N VAL A 9 -2.95 19.26 10.18
CA VAL A 9 -3.50 18.38 11.21
C VAL A 9 -4.85 18.88 11.70
N VAL A 10 -4.97 20.18 11.98
CA VAL A 10 -6.24 20.80 12.41
C VAL A 10 -7.30 20.65 11.32
N VAL A 11 -6.96 20.92 10.06
CA VAL A 11 -7.88 20.75 8.93
C VAL A 11 -8.29 19.28 8.78
N GLY A 12 -7.36 18.34 8.89
CA GLY A 12 -7.67 16.90 8.82
C GLY A 12 -8.62 16.46 9.93
N ILE A 13 -8.39 16.91 11.16
CA ILE A 13 -9.29 16.65 12.30
C ILE A 13 -10.66 17.30 12.06
N ALA A 14 -10.70 18.53 11.56
CA ALA A 14 -11.97 19.21 11.26
C ALA A 14 -12.78 18.47 10.20
N ILE A 15 -12.13 17.98 9.14
CA ILE A 15 -12.76 17.13 8.11
C ILE A 15 -13.28 15.83 8.71
N LEU A 16 -12.50 15.17 9.57
CA LEU A 16 -12.91 13.93 10.25
C LEU A 16 -14.13 14.16 11.14
N LEU A 17 -14.17 15.26 11.89
CA LEU A 17 -15.32 15.64 12.72
C LEU A 17 -16.56 15.97 11.87
N LEU A 18 -16.37 16.66 10.74
CA LEU A 18 -17.44 16.92 9.77
C LEU A 18 -18.02 15.62 9.20
N LEU A 19 -17.15 14.65 8.88
CA LEU A 19 -17.57 13.31 8.45
C LEU A 19 -18.41 12.62 9.52
N PHE A 20 -17.94 12.58 10.77
CA PHE A 20 -18.72 11.98 11.85
C PHE A 20 -20.04 12.71 12.13
N TYR A 21 -20.08 14.03 11.95
CA TYR A 21 -21.31 14.81 12.05
C TYR A 21 -22.28 14.49 10.90
N SER A 22 -21.78 14.34 9.67
CA SER A 22 -22.62 14.09 8.50
C SER A 22 -23.13 12.65 8.41
N PHE A 23 -22.31 11.67 8.77
CA PHE A 23 -22.64 10.24 8.65
C PHE A 23 -23.18 9.63 9.94
N GLY A 24 -22.89 10.24 11.09
CA GLY A 24 -23.19 9.70 12.41
C GLY A 24 -22.17 8.65 12.85
N VAL A 25 -21.60 8.82 14.04
CA VAL A 25 -20.66 7.85 14.64
C VAL A 25 -21.32 6.49 14.82
N GLU A 26 -22.58 6.48 15.25
CA GLU A 26 -23.34 5.25 15.52
C GLU A 26 -23.55 4.41 14.26
N LYS A 27 -23.90 5.06 13.14
CA LYS A 27 -24.06 4.38 11.85
C LYS A 27 -22.73 3.77 11.38
N THR A 28 -21.65 4.54 11.46
CA THR A 28 -20.31 4.06 11.08
C THR A 28 -19.90 2.84 11.90
N LEU A 29 -20.18 2.85 13.20
CA LEU A 29 -19.86 1.73 14.08
C LEU A 29 -20.76 0.52 13.81
N SER A 30 -22.05 0.74 13.55
CA SER A 30 -22.98 -0.30 13.13
C SER A 30 -22.51 -1.00 11.85
N ASP A 31 -22.13 -0.23 10.83
CA ASP A 31 -21.64 -0.77 9.54
C ASP A 31 -20.36 -1.62 9.73
N ILE A 32 -19.46 -1.19 10.62
CA ILE A 32 -18.24 -1.96 10.96
C ILE A 32 -18.60 -3.28 11.67
N ILE A 33 -19.55 -3.25 12.60
CA ILE A 33 -20.01 -4.44 13.32
C ILE A 33 -20.74 -5.39 12.37
N GLU A 34 -21.59 -4.87 11.49
CA GLU A 34 -22.35 -5.64 10.50
C GLU A 34 -21.42 -6.34 9.50
N MET A 35 -20.26 -5.75 9.19
CA MET A 35 -19.24 -6.39 8.36
C MET A 35 -18.79 -7.74 8.94
N GLY A 36 -18.75 -7.87 10.27
CA GLY A 36 -18.57 -9.15 10.98
C GLY A 36 -17.45 -10.02 10.40
N TRP A 37 -17.78 -11.26 10.05
CA TRP A 37 -16.83 -12.23 9.48
C TRP A 37 -16.40 -11.93 8.03
N ASN A 38 -17.13 -11.07 7.31
CA ASN A 38 -16.76 -10.67 5.94
C ASN A 38 -15.47 -9.84 5.92
N PHE A 39 -15.05 -9.28 7.07
CA PHE A 39 -13.73 -8.65 7.22
C PHE A 39 -12.59 -9.56 6.76
N TRP A 40 -12.69 -10.87 7.02
CA TRP A 40 -11.65 -11.83 6.62
C TRP A 40 -11.51 -11.97 5.11
N ILE A 41 -12.55 -11.69 4.32
CA ILE A 41 -12.47 -11.65 2.86
C ILE A 41 -11.54 -10.50 2.43
N ILE A 42 -11.69 -9.33 3.05
CA ILE A 42 -10.82 -8.17 2.80
C ILE A 42 -9.37 -8.51 3.18
N VAL A 43 -9.17 -9.10 4.37
CA VAL A 43 -7.84 -9.54 4.82
C VAL A 43 -7.23 -10.54 3.84
N ALA A 44 -8.01 -11.50 3.35
CA ALA A 44 -7.55 -12.48 2.38
C ALA A 44 -7.11 -11.82 1.07
N ILE A 45 -7.90 -10.88 0.52
CA ILE A 45 -7.54 -10.13 -0.69
C ILE A 45 -6.20 -9.39 -0.50
N PHE A 46 -6.03 -8.70 0.64
CA PHE A 46 -4.79 -8.00 0.95
C PHE A 46 -3.60 -8.95 1.14
N LEU A 47 -3.82 -10.12 1.74
CA LEU A 47 -2.80 -11.14 1.92
C LEU A 47 -2.35 -11.70 0.58
N PHE A 48 -3.30 -12.07 -0.30
CA PHE A 48 -2.99 -12.51 -1.66
C PHE A 48 -2.22 -11.46 -2.44
N ASN A 49 -2.65 -10.20 -2.40
CA ASN A 49 -1.92 -9.11 -3.02
C ASN A 49 -0.47 -9.03 -2.52
N ASN A 50 -0.24 -9.13 -1.21
CA ASN A 50 1.12 -9.14 -0.64
C ASN A 50 1.96 -10.33 -1.11
N ILE A 51 1.37 -11.51 -1.25
CA ILE A 51 2.05 -12.71 -1.77
C ILE A 51 2.52 -12.47 -3.22
N PHE A 52 1.62 -12.03 -4.10
CA PHE A 52 1.97 -11.76 -5.51
C PHE A 52 3.00 -10.64 -5.64
N MET A 53 2.83 -9.56 -4.89
CA MET A 53 3.78 -8.45 -4.91
C MET A 53 5.15 -8.82 -4.34
N THR A 54 5.20 -9.70 -3.32
CA THR A 54 6.48 -10.24 -2.82
C THR A 54 7.14 -11.13 -3.85
N TYR A 55 6.36 -11.93 -4.59
CA TYR A 55 6.88 -12.75 -5.67
C TYR A 55 7.47 -11.90 -6.80
N ALA A 56 6.78 -10.83 -7.21
CA ALA A 56 7.29 -9.86 -8.17
C ALA A 56 8.59 -9.21 -7.68
N TRP A 57 8.63 -8.77 -6.41
CA TRP A 57 9.85 -8.20 -5.82
C TRP A 57 11.01 -9.19 -5.81
N ARG A 58 10.76 -10.47 -5.51
CA ARG A 58 11.79 -11.53 -5.54
C ARG A 58 12.48 -11.63 -6.91
N ILE A 59 11.74 -11.45 -8.01
CA ILE A 59 12.27 -11.49 -9.37
C ILE A 59 13.24 -10.32 -9.64
N LEU A 60 13.02 -9.17 -9.01
CA LEU A 60 13.85 -7.97 -9.16
C LEU A 60 15.15 -8.03 -8.37
N ILE A 61 15.30 -8.99 -7.45
CA ILE A 61 16.50 -9.14 -6.64
C ILE A 61 17.56 -9.87 -7.46
N ASN A 62 18.56 -9.13 -7.94
CA ASN A 62 19.72 -9.69 -8.64
C ASN A 62 20.75 -10.26 -7.65
N HIS A 63 20.32 -11.24 -6.84
CA HIS A 63 21.15 -11.95 -5.87
C HIS A 63 20.64 -13.39 -5.70
N PRO A 64 21.50 -14.41 -5.58
CA PRO A 64 21.07 -15.78 -5.31
C PRO A 64 20.24 -15.84 -4.01
N LEU A 65 19.03 -16.39 -4.10
CA LEU A 65 18.09 -16.49 -2.99
C LEU A 65 17.41 -17.86 -2.99
N ASP A 66 17.64 -18.62 -1.93
CA ASP A 66 16.91 -19.87 -1.70
C ASP A 66 15.41 -19.62 -1.51
N ARG A 67 14.61 -20.63 -1.89
CA ARG A 67 13.15 -20.58 -1.74
C ARG A 67 12.72 -20.47 -0.27
N SER A 68 13.53 -20.96 0.66
CA SER A 68 13.32 -20.87 2.11
C SER A 68 13.23 -19.43 2.63
N HIS A 69 13.80 -18.45 1.91
CA HIS A 69 13.79 -17.04 2.32
C HIS A 69 12.51 -16.28 1.90
N TYR A 70 11.62 -16.89 1.12
CA TYR A 70 10.39 -16.23 0.66
C TYR A 70 9.49 -15.71 1.80
N PRO A 71 9.24 -16.47 2.90
CA PRO A 71 8.45 -15.96 4.02
C PRO A 71 9.07 -14.71 4.65
N LYS A 72 10.41 -14.63 4.68
CA LYS A 72 11.11 -13.45 5.18
C LYS A 72 10.91 -12.22 4.29
N LEU A 73 10.96 -12.41 2.97
CA LEU A 73 10.63 -11.35 2.00
C LEU A 73 9.19 -10.87 2.17
N LEU A 74 8.25 -11.79 2.38
CA LEU A 74 6.83 -11.47 2.58
C LEU A 74 6.63 -10.64 3.86
N LEU A 75 7.23 -11.06 4.97
CA LEU A 75 7.17 -10.30 6.23
C LEU A 75 7.84 -8.93 6.11
N ALA A 76 8.99 -8.85 5.42
CA ALA A 76 9.65 -7.57 5.13
C ALA A 76 8.70 -6.63 4.37
N ARG A 77 8.00 -7.16 3.36
CA ARG A 77 7.07 -6.39 2.54
C ARG A 77 5.90 -5.86 3.35
N ILE A 78 5.24 -6.74 4.12
CA ILE A 78 4.11 -6.39 4.99
C ILE A 78 4.55 -5.33 6.02
N ALA A 79 5.71 -5.51 6.66
CA ALA A 79 6.22 -4.52 7.62
C ALA A 79 6.48 -3.16 6.97
N GLY A 80 7.05 -3.15 5.75
CA GLY A 80 7.28 -1.93 4.99
C GLY A 80 6.00 -1.24 4.53
N ASP A 81 5.01 -1.99 4.03
CA ASP A 81 3.71 -1.43 3.60
C ASP A 81 2.96 -0.84 4.79
N SER A 82 2.90 -1.56 5.92
CA SER A 82 2.29 -1.08 7.16
C SER A 82 2.98 0.17 7.73
N THR A 83 4.32 0.24 7.61
CA THR A 83 5.06 1.42 8.06
C THR A 83 4.75 2.63 7.17
N SER A 84 4.64 2.41 5.86
CA SER A 84 4.35 3.47 4.90
C SER A 84 2.91 3.97 5.00
N SER A 85 1.96 3.10 5.37
CA SER A 85 0.55 3.47 5.51
C SER A 85 0.26 4.24 6.80
N VAL A 86 0.95 3.93 7.89
CA VAL A 86 0.74 4.61 9.19
C VAL A 86 1.48 5.95 9.25
N ASN A 87 2.67 6.06 8.65
CA ASN A 87 3.51 7.25 8.77
C ASN A 87 3.51 8.11 7.49
N ALA A 88 2.69 9.17 7.48
CA ALA A 88 2.65 10.14 6.38
C ALA A 88 3.97 10.89 6.12
N ILE A 89 4.86 10.99 7.12
CA ILE A 89 6.17 11.66 7.00
C ILE A 89 7.25 10.69 6.43
N ALA A 90 6.90 9.41 6.28
CA ALA A 90 7.87 8.32 6.13
C ALA A 90 7.51 7.38 4.97
N THR A 91 6.93 7.89 3.89
CA THR A 91 6.64 7.11 2.67
C THR A 91 7.86 6.32 2.18
N PHE A 92 9.08 6.85 2.38
CA PHE A 92 10.33 6.16 2.07
C PHE A 92 10.89 5.29 3.22
N ALA A 93 10.41 5.46 4.45
CA ALA A 93 10.89 4.67 5.58
C ALA A 93 10.45 3.22 5.51
N GLY A 94 9.26 2.92 4.97
CA GLY A 94 8.84 1.54 4.75
C GLY A 94 9.70 0.83 3.70
N GLU A 95 10.15 1.55 2.67
CA GLU A 95 11.08 1.05 1.66
C GLU A 95 12.47 0.77 2.26
N ALA A 96 13.00 1.71 3.05
CA ALA A 96 14.24 1.51 3.78
C ALA A 96 14.13 0.34 4.77
N LEU A 97 13.01 0.22 5.49
CA LEU A 97 12.76 -0.85 6.45
C LEU A 97 12.79 -2.22 5.77
N ARG A 98 12.19 -2.37 4.58
CA ARG A 98 12.27 -3.61 3.80
C ARG A 98 13.70 -4.04 3.54
N ALA A 99 14.53 -3.12 3.05
CA ALA A 99 15.92 -3.41 2.74
C ALA A 99 16.75 -3.72 4.00
N ILE A 100 16.46 -3.04 5.12
CA ILE A 100 17.09 -3.33 6.42
C ILE A 100 16.68 -4.72 6.92
N TYR A 101 15.42 -5.11 6.76
CA TYR A 101 14.89 -6.38 7.27
C TYR A 101 15.48 -7.61 6.57
N VAL A 102 15.88 -7.45 5.31
CA VAL A 102 16.46 -8.53 4.49
C VAL A 102 17.99 -8.45 4.38
N LYS A 103 18.63 -7.51 5.09
CA LYS A 103 20.07 -7.20 4.94
C LYS A 103 21.01 -8.36 5.30
N ASP A 104 20.51 -9.33 6.06
CA ASP A 104 21.25 -10.51 6.50
C ASP A 104 21.21 -11.65 5.47
N ILE A 105 20.27 -11.60 4.51
CA ILE A 105 20.16 -12.56 3.41
C ILE A 105 20.53 -11.93 2.04
N ILE A 106 20.49 -10.60 1.92
CA ILE A 106 20.82 -9.87 0.69
C ILE A 106 21.70 -8.67 1.07
N PRO A 107 22.80 -8.41 0.35
CA PRO A 107 23.60 -7.21 0.56
C PRO A 107 22.72 -5.94 0.50
N PHE A 108 22.83 -5.08 1.52
CA PHE A 108 21.94 -3.92 1.69
C PHE A 108 21.81 -3.03 0.45
N ARG A 109 22.91 -2.81 -0.30
CA ARG A 109 22.90 -2.04 -1.55
C ARG A 109 22.03 -2.67 -2.63
N ILE A 110 22.06 -4.00 -2.76
CA ILE A 110 21.25 -4.75 -3.71
C ILE A 110 19.78 -4.76 -3.25
N GLY A 111 19.54 -4.96 -1.96
CA GLY A 111 18.20 -4.93 -1.37
C GLY A 111 17.52 -3.57 -1.51
N LEU A 112 18.23 -2.47 -1.23
CA LEU A 112 17.69 -1.12 -1.47
C LEU A 112 17.39 -0.87 -2.94
N ALA A 113 18.31 -1.23 -3.85
CA ALA A 113 18.11 -1.04 -5.28
C ALA A 113 16.88 -1.81 -5.79
N SER A 114 16.68 -3.06 -5.33
CA SER A 114 15.52 -3.86 -5.74
C SER A 114 14.20 -3.28 -5.20
N VAL A 115 14.19 -2.70 -3.99
CA VAL A 115 13.00 -2.03 -3.44
C VAL A 115 12.64 -0.78 -4.24
N VAL A 116 13.62 0.03 -4.63
CA VAL A 116 13.38 1.22 -5.46
C VAL A 116 12.84 0.82 -6.84
N LEU A 117 13.39 -0.24 -7.44
CA LEU A 117 12.89 -0.79 -8.71
C LEU A 117 11.46 -1.32 -8.56
N ASP A 118 11.17 -2.06 -7.49
CA ASP A 118 9.81 -2.55 -7.18
C ASP A 118 8.81 -1.40 -7.08
N ARG A 119 9.17 -0.33 -6.36
CA ARG A 119 8.32 0.85 -6.25
C ARG A 119 8.08 1.52 -7.60
N THR A 120 9.13 1.66 -8.40
CA THR A 120 9.06 2.28 -9.73
C THR A 120 8.14 1.48 -10.65
N ILE A 121 8.33 0.17 -10.70
CA ILE A 121 7.48 -0.73 -11.49
C ILE A 121 6.03 -0.67 -10.99
N HIS A 122 5.81 -0.65 -9.68
CA HIS A 122 4.47 -0.51 -9.13
C HIS A 122 3.80 0.80 -9.55
N ILE A 123 4.48 1.95 -9.46
CA ILE A 123 3.94 3.25 -9.91
C ILE A 123 3.60 3.21 -11.39
N VAL A 124 4.50 2.70 -12.24
CA VAL A 124 4.24 2.57 -13.69
C VAL A 124 3.04 1.66 -13.95
N SER A 125 2.97 0.52 -13.25
CA SER A 125 1.88 -0.44 -13.37
C SER A 125 0.55 0.16 -12.95
N THR A 126 0.53 0.93 -11.85
CA THR A 126 -0.66 1.65 -11.39
C THR A 126 -1.12 2.67 -12.43
N VAL A 127 -0.21 3.47 -12.98
CA VAL A 127 -0.56 4.45 -14.03
C VAL A 127 -1.16 3.76 -15.25
N LEU A 128 -0.52 2.70 -15.75
CA LEU A 128 -1.02 1.94 -16.89
C LEU A 128 -2.39 1.29 -16.60
N MET A 129 -2.56 0.72 -15.41
CA MET A 129 -3.81 0.10 -14.98
C MET A 129 -4.93 1.15 -14.89
N THR A 130 -4.64 2.32 -14.31
CA THR A 130 -5.61 3.42 -14.20
C THR A 130 -6.01 3.94 -15.57
N LEU A 131 -5.05 4.20 -16.48
CA LEU A 131 -5.35 4.63 -17.85
C LEU A 131 -6.18 3.59 -18.60
N THR A 132 -5.84 2.31 -18.47
CA THR A 132 -6.58 1.21 -19.08
C THR A 132 -8.01 1.12 -18.52
N GLY A 133 -8.18 1.24 -17.20
CA GLY A 133 -9.48 1.25 -16.55
C GLY A 133 -10.35 2.43 -17.00
N ILE A 134 -9.77 3.62 -17.15
CA ILE A 134 -10.46 4.80 -17.68
C ILE A 134 -10.91 4.53 -19.13
N LEU A 135 -10.01 4.06 -19.99
CA LEU A 135 -10.31 3.75 -21.39
C LEU A 135 -11.43 2.72 -21.52
N ILE A 136 -11.34 1.60 -20.80
CA ILE A 136 -12.40 0.57 -20.78
C ILE A 136 -13.70 1.15 -20.21
N GLY A 137 -13.60 2.00 -19.19
CA GLY A 137 -14.75 2.69 -18.58
C GLY A 137 -15.55 3.49 -19.61
N PHE A 138 -14.90 4.20 -20.54
CA PHE A 138 -15.60 4.90 -21.62
C PHE A 138 -16.46 3.96 -22.47
N PHE A 139 -15.94 2.77 -22.82
CA PHE A 139 -16.68 1.79 -23.63
C PHE A 139 -17.78 1.06 -22.85
N VAL A 140 -17.52 0.69 -21.59
CA VAL A 140 -18.46 -0.11 -20.79
C VAL A 140 -19.60 0.75 -20.22
N LEU A 141 -19.28 1.96 -19.76
CA LEU A 141 -20.26 2.85 -19.13
C LEU A 141 -21.02 3.71 -20.16
N ASN A 142 -20.78 3.52 -21.47
CA ASN A 142 -21.36 4.33 -22.55
C ASN A 142 -21.32 5.82 -22.23
N ILE A 143 -20.19 6.29 -21.72
CA ILE A 143 -20.04 7.71 -21.35
C ILE A 143 -20.11 8.49 -22.66
N PRO A 144 -21.12 9.37 -22.86
CA PRO A 144 -21.24 10.12 -24.09
C PRO A 144 -19.99 10.98 -24.23
N ILE A 145 -19.26 10.81 -25.33
CA ILE A 145 -18.05 11.59 -25.59
C ILE A 145 -18.41 13.02 -26.00
N TYR A 146 -19.64 13.27 -26.44
CA TYR A 146 -20.30 14.57 -26.57
C TYR A 146 -21.82 14.37 -26.52
#